data_AF-A0A7V7XKV0-F1
#
_entry.id   AF-A0A7V7XKV0-F1
#
_cell.length_a   1.000
_cell.length_b   1.000
_cell.length_c   1.000
_cell.angle_alpha   90.00
_cell.angle_beta   90.00
_cell.angle_gamma   90.00
#
_symmetry.space_group_name_H-M   'P 1'
#
loop_
_entity.id
_entity.type
_entity.pdbx_description
1 polymer ?
#
loop_
_entity_poly.entity_id
_entity_poly.type
_entity_poly.pdbx_seq_one_letter_code
_entity_poly.pdbx_strand_id
1 'polypeptide(L)'
;RRNSERFPGDFMFALEQDEWEALRSQFATLKTGRGQHRKYLPYVFTEHGAIMAATVLNSPRAVEVSIFVVRAFVQLRELLAGHKELAKRLDELEARIERKLMTHDQAIAGILDAIRQLMAPPPTKKRPIGFVTGEKK
;
A
#
# COMPACT_ATOMS: atom_id res chain seq x y z
N ARG A 1 -22.75 -10.65 21.93
CA ARG A 1 -24.14 -10.88 21.44
C ARG A 1 -25.23 -10.44 22.42
N ARG A 2 -25.17 -10.77 23.72
CA ARG A 2 -26.21 -10.37 24.70
C ARG A 2 -26.03 -8.97 25.31
N ASN A 3 -24.97 -8.27 24.94
CA ASN A 3 -24.61 -6.95 25.47
C ASN A 3 -24.26 -6.02 24.31
N SER A 4 -25.16 -5.94 23.32
CA SER A 4 -24.97 -5.13 22.10
C SER A 4 -24.97 -3.63 22.38
N GLU A 5 -25.63 -3.18 23.44
CA GLU A 5 -25.59 -1.78 23.88
C GLU A 5 -24.19 -1.36 24.33
N ARG A 6 -23.43 -2.27 24.95
CA ARG A 6 -22.04 -2.00 25.36
C ARG A 6 -21.01 -2.39 24.31
N PHE A 7 -21.33 -3.33 23.42
CA PHE A 7 -20.43 -3.76 22.36
C PHE A 7 -21.15 -3.63 21.02
N PRO A 8 -21.13 -2.43 20.43
CA PRO A 8 -21.64 -2.20 19.09
C PRO A 8 -20.92 -3.05 18.03
N GLY A 9 -21.49 -3.14 16.83
CA GLY A 9 -21.04 -4.09 15.80
C GLY A 9 -19.59 -3.91 15.34
N ASP A 10 -19.02 -2.72 15.48
CA ASP A 10 -17.64 -2.35 15.16
C ASP A 10 -16.64 -2.71 16.28
N PHE A 11 -17.11 -3.16 17.45
CA PHE A 11 -16.26 -3.49 18.59
C PHE A 11 -15.76 -4.94 18.55
N MET A 12 -16.31 -5.77 17.66
CA MET A 12 -15.99 -7.17 17.54
C MET A 12 -16.15 -7.66 16.11
N PHE A 13 -15.36 -8.64 15.71
CA PHE A 13 -15.56 -9.37 14.47
C PHE A 13 -15.45 -10.87 14.71
N ALA A 14 -16.03 -11.67 13.82
CA ALA A 14 -15.91 -13.11 13.87
C ALA A 14 -14.64 -13.54 13.14
N LEU A 15 -13.87 -14.45 13.73
CA LEU A 15 -12.72 -15.04 13.04
C LEU A 15 -13.17 -15.91 11.87
N GLU A 16 -12.30 -16.02 10.86
CA GLU A 16 -12.43 -17.04 9.83
C GLU A 16 -12.09 -18.44 10.37
N GLN A 17 -12.51 -19.46 9.65
CA GLN A 17 -12.26 -20.85 10.05
C GLN A 17 -10.75 -21.15 10.13
N ASP A 18 -9.98 -20.67 9.14
CA ASP A 18 -8.54 -20.89 9.05
C ASP A 18 -7.78 -20.18 10.19
N GLU A 19 -8.16 -18.93 10.49
CA GLU A 19 -7.61 -18.16 11.61
C GLU A 19 -7.87 -18.84 12.95
N TRP A 20 -9.08 -19.37 13.13
CA TRP A 20 -9.42 -20.11 14.35
C TRP A 20 -8.62 -21.40 14.47
N GLU A 21 -8.44 -22.14 13.37
CA GLU A 21 -7.67 -23.38 13.38
C GLU A 21 -6.20 -23.13 13.74
N ALA A 22 -5.61 -22.04 13.24
CA ALA A 22 -4.26 -21.62 13.59
C ALA A 22 -4.09 -21.27 15.08
N LEU A 23 -5.14 -20.76 15.73
CA LEU A 23 -5.13 -20.41 17.16
C LEU A 23 -5.32 -21.61 18.09
N ARG A 24 -5.62 -22.82 17.57
CA ARG A 24 -5.76 -24.01 18.41
C ARG A 24 -4.41 -24.60 18.78
N SER A 25 -4.18 -24.70 20.08
CA SER A 25 -3.09 -25.54 20.63
C SER A 25 -3.45 -27.02 20.52
N GLN A 26 -2.48 -27.84 20.10
CA GLN A 26 -2.62 -29.30 20.01
C GLN A 26 -2.89 -29.96 21.37
N PHE A 27 -2.40 -29.37 22.47
CA PHE A 27 -2.44 -29.96 23.80
C PHE A 27 -3.42 -29.26 24.76
N ALA A 28 -3.62 -27.96 24.59
CA ALA A 28 -4.47 -27.16 25.49
C ALA A 28 -5.92 -27.02 24.99
N THR A 29 -6.19 -27.35 23.73
CA THR A 29 -7.53 -27.26 23.15
C THR A 29 -8.18 -28.63 23.08
N LEU A 30 -9.49 -28.69 23.34
CA LEU A 30 -10.24 -29.95 23.29
C LEU A 30 -10.03 -30.65 21.94
N LYS A 31 -9.82 -31.98 21.98
CA LYS A 31 -9.71 -32.82 20.77
C LYS A 31 -10.93 -32.61 19.88
N THR A 32 -10.70 -32.47 18.58
CA THR A 32 -11.72 -32.42 17.54
C THR A 32 -12.67 -33.62 17.75
N GLY A 33 -13.96 -33.35 18.03
CA GLY A 33 -14.97 -34.38 18.30
C GLY A 33 -15.32 -34.65 19.77
N ARG A 34 -14.47 -34.31 20.76
CA ARG A 34 -14.85 -34.43 22.20
C ARG A 34 -15.56 -33.18 22.75
N GLY A 35 -15.56 -32.10 21.98
CA GLY A 35 -16.33 -30.87 22.18
C GLY A 35 -17.11 -30.60 20.90
N GLN A 36 -18.11 -31.44 20.65
CA GLN A 36 -18.67 -31.68 19.31
C GLN A 36 -19.54 -30.54 18.75
N HIS A 37 -19.78 -29.48 19.52
CA HIS A 37 -20.81 -28.47 19.20
C HIS A 37 -20.37 -27.03 19.40
N ARG A 38 -19.25 -26.63 18.78
CA ARG A 38 -19.10 -25.20 18.51
C ARG A 38 -19.99 -24.83 17.33
N LYS A 39 -21.21 -24.35 17.60
CA LYS A 39 -22.18 -23.95 16.55
C LYS A 39 -21.78 -22.66 15.79
N TYR A 40 -20.87 -21.85 16.34
CA TYR A 40 -20.51 -20.54 15.78
C TYR A 40 -19.03 -20.19 16.00
N LEU A 41 -18.42 -19.51 15.04
CA LEU A 41 -17.06 -18.97 15.13
C LEU A 41 -16.90 -17.99 16.30
N PRO A 42 -15.70 -17.87 16.89
CA PRO A 42 -15.44 -16.91 17.97
C PRO A 42 -15.59 -15.50 17.44
N TYR A 43 -16.16 -14.63 18.28
CA TYR A 43 -15.96 -13.20 18.13
C TYR A 43 -14.72 -12.80 18.92
N VAL A 44 -13.86 -12.02 18.29
CA VAL A 44 -12.72 -11.35 18.91
C VAL A 44 -12.99 -9.85 18.97
N PHE A 45 -12.39 -9.18 19.94
CA PHE A 45 -12.57 -7.74 20.14
C PHE A 45 -11.63 -6.94 19.24
N THR A 46 -12.15 -5.86 18.67
CA THR A 46 -11.33 -4.78 18.11
C THR A 46 -10.74 -3.94 19.24
N GLU A 47 -9.99 -2.89 18.92
CA GLU A 47 -9.37 -2.01 19.91
C GLU A 47 -10.41 -1.39 20.85
N HIS A 48 -11.48 -0.87 20.26
CA HIS A 48 -12.58 -0.25 20.97
C HIS A 48 -13.31 -1.28 21.85
N GLY A 49 -13.47 -2.51 21.33
CA GLY A 49 -13.99 -3.64 22.09
C GLY A 49 -13.14 -4.04 23.28
N ALA A 50 -11.82 -4.07 23.13
CA ALA A 50 -10.89 -4.44 24.19
C ALA A 50 -10.91 -3.42 25.33
N ILE A 51 -10.91 -2.13 24.99
CA ILE A 51 -11.05 -1.03 25.96
C ILE A 51 -12.38 -1.16 26.70
N MET A 52 -13.48 -1.38 25.97
CA MET A 52 -14.81 -1.51 26.56
C MET A 52 -14.99 -2.79 27.40
N ALA A 53 -14.31 -3.88 27.06
CA ALA A 53 -14.29 -5.08 27.88
C ALA A 53 -13.54 -4.85 29.20
N ALA A 54 -12.48 -4.06 29.16
CA ALA A 54 -11.68 -3.78 30.32
C ALA A 54 -12.35 -2.77 31.28
N THR A 55 -13.22 -1.88 30.79
CA THR A 55 -14.11 -1.05 31.64
C THR A 55 -15.25 -1.83 32.29
N VAL A 56 -15.67 -2.96 31.71
CA VAL A 56 -16.69 -3.85 32.31
C VAL A 56 -16.13 -4.62 33.51
N LEU A 57 -14.83 -4.88 33.53
CA LEU A 57 -14.16 -5.60 34.60
C LEU A 57 -13.59 -4.62 35.63
N ASN A 58 -14.23 -4.47 36.79
CA ASN A 58 -13.79 -3.56 37.87
C ASN A 58 -12.61 -4.08 38.71
N SER A 59 -11.77 -4.98 38.18
CA SER A 59 -10.61 -5.48 38.92
C SER A 59 -9.39 -4.56 38.71
N PRO A 60 -8.50 -4.39 39.70
CA PRO A 60 -7.28 -3.58 39.55
C PRO A 60 -6.45 -3.99 38.32
N ARG A 61 -6.35 -5.30 38.07
CA ARG A 61 -5.65 -5.85 36.90
C ARG A 61 -6.31 -5.49 35.57
N ALA A 62 -7.64 -5.42 35.50
CA ALA A 62 -8.35 -5.03 34.29
C ALA A 62 -8.14 -3.53 33.99
N VAL A 63 -8.08 -2.69 35.02
CA VAL A 63 -7.74 -1.26 34.86
C VAL A 63 -6.33 -1.08 34.30
N GLU A 64 -5.34 -1.81 34.83
CA GLU A 64 -3.96 -1.77 34.32
C GLU A 64 -3.87 -2.18 32.84
N VAL A 65 -4.54 -3.27 32.47
CA VAL A 65 -4.57 -3.76 31.08
C VAL A 65 -5.27 -2.76 30.16
N SER A 66 -6.35 -2.11 30.61
CA SER A 66 -7.03 -1.05 29.87
C SER A 66 -6.07 0.07 29.50
N ILE A 67 -5.31 0.55 30.50
CA ILE A 67 -4.36 1.65 30.35
C ILE A 67 -3.22 1.25 29.40
N PHE A 68 -2.72 0.02 29.54
CA PHE A 68 -1.67 -0.50 28.65
C PHE A 68 -2.13 -0.55 27.19
N VAL A 69 -3.32 -1.10 26.93
CA VAL A 69 -3.88 -1.21 25.58
C VAL A 69 -4.05 0.19 24.96
N VAL A 70 -4.61 1.15 25.69
CA VAL A 70 -4.76 2.53 25.20
C VAL A 70 -3.40 3.17 24.86
N ARG A 71 -2.40 3.02 25.74
CA ARG A 71 -1.05 3.58 25.52
C ARG A 71 -0.35 2.98 24.30
N ALA A 72 -0.40 1.66 24.16
CA ALA A 72 0.19 0.98 23.00
C ALA A 72 -0.45 1.45 21.69
N PHE A 73 -1.76 1.68 21.68
CA PHE A 73 -2.46 2.16 20.49
C PHE A 73 -2.21 3.64 20.17
N VAL A 74 -2.06 4.51 21.16
CA VAL A 74 -1.63 5.91 20.92
C VAL A 74 -0.25 5.92 20.25
N GLN A 75 0.69 5.11 20.76
CA GLN A 75 2.02 4.98 20.16
C GLN A 75 1.98 4.39 18.75
N LEU A 76 1.19 3.33 18.52
CA LEU A 76 1.02 2.75 17.19
C LEU A 76 0.41 3.76 16.21
N ARG A 77 -0.57 4.54 16.64
CA ARG A 77 -1.20 5.58 15.81
C ARG A 77 -0.23 6.72 15.51
N GLU A 78 0.57 7.16 16.48
CA GLU A 78 1.63 8.15 16.26
C GLU A 78 2.66 7.66 15.25
N LEU A 79 3.08 6.39 15.35
CA LEU A 79 3.96 5.75 14.37
C LEU A 79 3.32 5.74 12.98
N LEU A 80 2.07 5.28 12.86
CA LEU A 80 1.33 5.26 11.58
C LEU A 80 1.07 6.66 11.01
N ALA A 81 0.80 7.65 11.87
CA ALA A 81 0.62 9.04 11.46
C ALA A 81 1.94 9.68 11.00
N GLY A 82 3.06 9.33 11.62
CA GLY A 82 4.40 9.77 11.20
C GLY A 82 4.76 9.32 9.78
N HIS A 83 4.17 8.21 9.30
CA HIS A 83 4.40 7.73 7.94
C HIS A 83 3.59 8.46 6.85
N LYS A 84 2.57 9.25 7.18
CA LYS A 84 1.86 10.05 6.16
C LYS A 84 2.75 11.15 5.57
N GLU A 85 3.57 11.78 6.40
CA GLU A 85 4.51 12.80 5.93
C GLU A 85 5.65 12.17 5.11
N LEU A 86 6.10 10.97 5.50
CA LEU A 86 7.08 10.21 4.74
C LEU A 86 6.52 9.72 3.40
N ALA A 87 5.29 9.20 3.36
CA ALA A 87 4.62 8.81 2.12
C ALA A 87 4.49 10.01 1.17
N LYS A 88 4.06 11.17 1.69
CA LYS A 88 3.99 12.40 0.90
C LYS A 88 5.34 12.84 0.35
N ARG A 89 6.42 12.75 1.15
CA ARG A 89 7.79 13.06 0.68
C ARG A 89 8.28 12.08 -0.38
N LEU A 90 7.86 10.82 -0.31
CA LEU A 90 8.18 9.80 -1.32
C LEU A 90 7.48 10.12 -2.64
N ASP A 91 6.18 10.45 -2.61
CA ASP A 91 5.40 10.85 -3.78
C ASP A 91 6.00 12.10 -4.46
N GLU A 92 6.42 13.09 -3.66
CA GLU A 92 7.09 14.30 -4.15
C GLU A 92 8.45 14.01 -4.80
N LEU A 93 9.20 13.03 -4.26
CA LEU A 93 10.47 12.58 -4.81
C LEU A 93 10.29 11.84 -6.14
N GLU A 94 9.33 10.92 -6.22
CA GLU A 94 8.98 10.20 -7.46
C GLU A 94 8.59 11.18 -8.57
N ALA A 95 7.67 12.11 -8.28
CA ALA A 95 7.24 13.11 -9.25
C ALA A 95 8.37 14.06 -9.72
N ARG A 96 9.41 14.26 -8.90
CA ARG A 96 10.59 15.04 -9.29
C ARG A 96 11.53 14.24 -10.20
N ILE A 97 11.69 12.94 -9.94
CA ILE A 97 12.53 12.05 -10.74
C ILE A 97 11.91 11.87 -12.12
N GLU A 98 10.61 11.60 -12.21
CA GLU A 98 9.90 11.46 -13.50
C GLU A 98 10.05 12.69 -14.38
N ARG A 99 9.87 13.90 -13.81
CA ARG A 99 10.06 15.16 -14.56
C ARG A 99 11.47 15.32 -15.11
N LYS A 100 12.50 14.92 -14.34
CA LYS A 100 13.89 14.97 -14.79
C LYS A 100 14.18 13.95 -15.88
N LEU A 101 13.64 12.73 -15.76
CA LEU A 101 13.77 11.70 -16.78
C LEU A 101 13.11 12.14 -18.10
N MET A 102 11.90 12.71 -18.04
CA MET A 102 11.23 13.25 -19.24
C MET A 102 12.05 14.34 -19.94
N THR A 103 12.66 15.25 -19.18
CA THR A 103 13.50 16.31 -19.77
C THR A 103 14.79 15.75 -20.37
N HIS A 104 15.38 14.73 -19.74
CA HIS A 104 16.56 14.05 -20.27
C HIS A 104 16.23 13.28 -21.56
N ASP A 105 15.10 12.57 -21.61
CA ASP A 105 14.67 11.84 -22.81
C ASP A 105 14.43 12.78 -23.99
N GLN A 106 13.82 13.95 -23.75
CA GLN A 106 13.66 14.99 -24.77
C GLN A 106 15.00 15.54 -25.27
N ALA A 107 15.94 15.80 -24.35
CA ALA A 107 17.27 16.27 -24.71
C ALA A 107 18.05 15.21 -25.53
N ILE A 108 17.97 13.94 -25.12
CA ILE A 108 18.60 12.82 -25.83
C ILE A 108 18.00 12.66 -27.23
N ALA A 109 16.68 12.72 -27.36
CA ALA A 109 16.00 12.67 -28.66
C ALA A 109 16.45 13.81 -29.58
N GLY A 110 16.54 15.04 -29.05
CA GLY A 110 17.03 16.20 -29.80
C GLY A 110 18.49 16.05 -30.26
N ILE A 111 19.36 15.51 -29.41
CA ILE A 111 20.77 15.22 -29.77
C ILE A 111 20.83 14.16 -30.87
N LEU A 112 20.05 13.09 -30.75
CA LEU A 112 19.97 12.02 -31.76
C LEU A 112 19.51 12.55 -33.13
N ASP A 113 18.50 13.42 -33.14
CA ASP A 113 18.01 14.03 -34.38
C ASP A 113 19.05 14.97 -35.01
N ALA A 114 19.75 15.78 -34.21
CA ALA A 114 20.84 16.62 -34.70
C ALA A 114 21.98 15.78 -35.32
N ILE A 115 22.36 14.65 -34.69
CA ILE A 115 23.37 13.73 -35.24
C ILE A 115 22.88 13.12 -36.57
N ARG A 116 21.60 12.71 -36.67
CA ARG A 116 21.03 12.19 -37.91
C ARG A 116 21.04 13.21 -39.05
N GLN A 117 20.77 14.48 -38.76
CA GLN A 117 20.81 15.55 -39.76
C GLN A 117 22.23 15.78 -40.29
N LEU A 118 23.26 15.68 -39.44
CA LEU A 118 24.66 15.80 -39.84
C LEU A 118 25.16 14.59 -40.66
N MET A 119 24.58 13.40 -40.43
CA MET A 119 24.90 12.19 -41.20
C MET A 119 24.11 12.05 -42.51
N ALA A 120 23.13 12.94 -42.76
CA ALA A 120 22.36 12.90 -43.99
C ALA A 120 23.26 13.23 -45.21
N PRO A 121 23.37 12.33 -46.20
CA PRO A 121 24.22 12.59 -47.35
C PRO A 121 23.71 13.81 -48.14
N PRO A 122 24.61 14.63 -48.71
CA PRO A 122 24.21 15.82 -49.45
C PRO A 122 23.27 15.44 -50.60
N PRO A 123 22.23 16.24 -50.87
CA PRO A 123 21.26 15.94 -51.92
C PRO A 123 22.00 15.82 -53.26
N THR A 124 21.96 14.62 -53.85
CA THR A 124 22.61 14.38 -55.13
C THR A 124 21.93 15.23 -56.20
N LYS A 125 22.70 16.10 -56.88
CA LYS A 125 22.21 16.82 -58.06
C LYS A 125 21.80 15.79 -59.10
N LYS A 126 20.49 15.60 -59.28
CA LYS A 126 19.96 14.80 -60.39
C LYS A 126 20.38 15.47 -61.69
N ARG A 127 21.33 14.85 -62.40
CA ARG A 127 21.65 15.25 -63.77
C ARG A 127 20.38 15.00 -64.60
N PRO A 128 19.88 15.99 -65.36
CA PRO A 128 18.79 15.73 -66.29
C PRO A 128 19.27 14.67 -67.28
N ILE A 129 18.57 13.54 -67.33
CA ILE A 129 18.84 12.50 -68.33
C ILE A 129 18.10 12.93 -69.60
N GLY A 130 18.83 13.51 -70.55
CA GLY A 130 18.30 14.03 -71.81
C GLY A 130 19.24 15.07 -72.45
N PHE A 131 18.98 15.43 -73.71
CA PHE A 131 19.77 16.41 -74.45
C PHE A 131 19.63 17.81 -73.83
N VAL A 132 20.72 18.32 -73.24
CA VAL A 132 20.82 19.71 -72.76
C VAL A 132 21.43 20.55 -73.87
N THR A 133 20.63 21.39 -74.50
CA THR A 133 21.13 22.43 -75.43
C THR A 133 21.87 23.49 -74.60
N GLY A 134 23.20 23.56 -74.78
CA GLY A 134 24.00 24.58 -74.12
C GLY A 134 23.70 25.96 -74.69
N GLU A 135 23.00 26.80 -73.95
CA GLU A 135 22.93 28.23 -74.26
C GLU A 135 24.21 28.92 -73.77
N LYS A 136 24.97 29.45 -74.74
CA LYS A 136 26.04 30.41 -74.52
C LYS A 136 25.44 31.74 -74.08
N LYS A 137 25.93 32.29 -72.96
CA LYS A 137 26.24 33.73 -72.82
C LYS A 137 27.21 33.95 -71.67
#